data_AF-A0A0S3TBZ6-F1
#
_entry.id   AF-A0A0S3TBZ6-F1
#
_cell.length_a   1.000
_cell.length_b   1.000
_cell.length_c   1.000
_cell.angle_alpha   90.00
_cell.angle_beta   90.00
_cell.angle_gamma   90.00
#
_symmetry.space_group_name_H-M   'P 1'
#
loop_
_entity.id
_entity.type
_entity.pdbx_description
1 polymer ?
#
loop_
_entity_poly.entity_id
_entity_poly.type
_entity_poly.pdbx_seq_one_letter_code
_entity_poly.pdbx_strand_id
1 'polypeptide(L)'
;MPYSNCRSPQGLGLSKIGKSCPLDVVVVDRYHSLPLRFIPVNPKKGVIRVSTDLNIMFPPNITCPHHSTVWKLDSFQVSKGRFVSTGGVKGNPGRETIGNWFKIEKYAGAYKLVYCPSLCPSCKDVVCENVGMLVDEKGNHRLALSAVPFQVKFLKA
;
A
#
# COMPACT_ATOMS: atom_id res chain seq x y z
N MET A 1 30.88 -0.43 22.08
CA MET A 1 29.57 0.27 22.16
C MET A 1 28.95 0.23 20.78
N PRO A 2 27.85 -0.51 20.53
CA PRO A 2 27.26 -0.50 19.20
C PRO A 2 26.42 0.78 19.05
N TYR A 3 26.76 1.57 18.05
CA TYR A 3 25.94 2.68 17.58
C TYR A 3 24.55 2.15 17.25
N SER A 4 23.58 2.45 18.12
CA SER A 4 22.17 2.35 17.76
C SER A 4 21.97 3.32 16.61
N ASN A 5 21.96 2.81 15.38
CA ASN A 5 21.57 3.62 14.22
C ASN A 5 20.17 4.15 14.50
N CYS A 6 20.07 5.43 14.85
CA CYS A 6 18.82 6.16 14.87
C CYS A 6 18.29 6.15 13.44
N ARG A 7 17.49 5.12 13.09
CA ARG A 7 16.76 5.12 11.83
C ARG A 7 15.88 6.36 11.86
N SER A 8 16.13 7.28 10.94
CA SER A 8 15.26 8.43 10.69
C SER A 8 13.82 7.94 10.59
N PRO A 9 12.85 8.69 11.14
CA PRO A 9 11.47 8.32 11.00
C PRO A 9 11.12 8.18 9.51
N GLN A 10 10.51 7.05 9.15
CA GLN A 10 10.15 6.76 7.77
C GLN A 10 8.67 7.08 7.53
N GLY A 11 8.35 7.33 6.27
CA GLY A 11 6.99 7.45 5.76
C GLY A 11 6.87 6.80 4.39
N LEU A 12 5.78 7.09 3.70
CA LEU A 12 5.49 6.53 2.38
C LEU A 12 5.46 7.63 1.33
N GLY A 13 5.98 7.32 0.15
CA GLY A 13 6.05 8.25 -0.98
C GLY A 13 5.88 7.52 -2.30
N LEU A 14 6.17 8.24 -3.39
CA LEU A 14 6.06 7.75 -4.76
C LEU A 14 7.40 7.87 -5.48
N SER A 15 7.76 6.84 -6.25
CA SER A 15 8.99 6.84 -7.05
C SER A 15 8.79 6.16 -8.41
N LYS A 16 9.66 6.49 -9.38
CA LYS A 16 9.71 5.85 -10.70
C LYS A 16 10.54 4.57 -10.60
N ILE A 17 9.92 3.40 -10.71
CA ILE A 17 10.62 2.13 -10.66
C ILE A 17 10.41 1.37 -11.97
N GLY A 18 11.47 1.30 -12.79
CA GLY A 18 11.48 0.58 -14.06
C GLY A 18 10.68 1.23 -15.21
N LYS A 19 9.63 1.98 -14.91
CA LYS A 19 8.79 2.73 -15.87
C LYS A 19 8.57 4.18 -15.42
N SER A 20 8.16 5.04 -16.35
CA SER A 20 7.90 6.47 -16.07
C SER A 20 6.61 6.70 -15.28
N CYS A 21 5.54 5.98 -15.61
CA CYS A 21 4.24 5.97 -14.92
C CYS A 21 3.56 4.60 -15.07
N PRO A 22 2.64 4.21 -14.17
CA PRO A 22 2.35 4.83 -12.87
C PRO A 22 3.55 4.74 -11.91
N LEU A 23 3.56 5.59 -10.88
CA LEU A 23 4.59 5.57 -9.85
C LEU A 23 4.37 4.41 -8.87
N ASP A 24 5.45 3.94 -8.26
CA ASP A 24 5.44 2.86 -7.26
C ASP A 24 5.46 3.40 -5.84
N VAL A 25 4.86 2.64 -4.92
CA VAL A 25 4.83 2.97 -3.50
C VAL A 25 6.17 2.59 -2.87
N VAL A 26 6.83 3.58 -2.26
CA VAL A 26 8.14 3.40 -1.62
C VAL A 26 8.16 3.91 -0.19
N VAL A 27 9.02 3.32 0.62
CA VAL A 27 9.36 3.82 1.95
C VAL A 27 10.45 4.87 1.80
N VAL A 28 10.21 6.05 2.35
CA VAL A 28 11.08 7.23 2.25
C VAL A 28 11.31 7.83 3.63
N ASP A 29 12.27 8.73 3.75
CA ASP A 29 12.41 9.55 4.96
C ASP A 29 11.15 10.41 5.18
N ARG A 30 10.81 10.69 6.43
CA ARG A 30 9.62 11.45 6.82
C ARG A 30 9.46 12.77 6.04
N TYR A 31 10.54 13.49 5.78
CA TYR A 31 10.51 14.77 5.06
C TYR A 31 10.08 14.65 3.59
N HIS A 32 10.23 13.47 3.00
CA HIS A 32 9.82 13.17 1.63
C HIS A 32 8.50 12.38 1.58
N SER A 33 7.90 12.11 2.74
CA SER A 33 6.64 11.37 2.81
C SER A 33 5.47 12.20 2.30
N LEU A 34 4.52 11.52 1.67
CA LEU A 34 3.30 12.12 1.15
C LEU A 34 2.11 11.71 2.01
N PRO A 35 1.12 12.59 2.21
CA PRO A 35 -0.09 12.24 2.93
C PRO A 35 -0.87 11.18 2.16
N LEU A 36 -1.69 10.40 2.87
CA LEU A 36 -2.53 9.35 2.32
C LEU A 36 -3.99 9.59 2.66
N ARG A 37 -4.88 9.13 1.79
CA ARG A 37 -6.32 9.07 2.05
C ARG A 37 -6.78 7.63 2.07
N PHE A 38 -7.62 7.32 3.04
CA PHE A 38 -8.31 6.04 3.17
C PHE A 38 -9.77 6.20 2.77
N ILE A 39 -10.26 5.29 1.94
CA ILE A 39 -11.65 5.32 1.47
C ILE A 39 -12.23 3.94 1.75
N PRO A 40 -13.11 3.79 2.75
CA PRO A 40 -13.71 2.49 3.06
C PRO A 40 -14.61 2.04 1.91
N VAL A 41 -14.77 0.72 1.76
CA VAL A 41 -15.64 0.10 0.75
C VAL A 41 -17.05 0.68 0.73
N ASN A 42 -17.56 1.11 1.90
CA ASN A 42 -18.77 1.90 1.99
C ASN A 42 -18.39 3.37 2.27
N PRO A 43 -18.37 4.24 1.24
CA PRO A 43 -17.89 5.61 1.36
C PRO A 43 -18.77 6.49 2.26
N LYS A 44 -20.00 6.06 2.57
CA LYS A 44 -20.91 6.78 3.48
C LYS A 44 -20.44 6.70 4.94
N LYS A 45 -19.55 5.77 5.27
CA LYS A 45 -18.98 5.65 6.62
C LYS A 45 -17.75 6.56 6.73
N GLY A 46 -17.83 7.58 7.59
CA GLY A 46 -16.72 8.52 7.82
C GLY A 46 -15.58 7.99 8.70
N VAL A 47 -15.79 6.90 9.43
CA VAL A 47 -14.78 6.29 10.33
C VAL A 47 -14.08 5.13 9.63
N ILE A 48 -12.75 5.21 9.52
CA ILE A 48 -11.91 4.09 9.08
C ILE A 48 -11.79 3.07 10.21
N ARG A 49 -12.30 1.86 9.96
CA ARG A 49 -12.26 0.75 10.91
C ARG A 49 -11.21 -0.26 10.48
N VAL A 50 -10.63 -0.95 11.46
CA VAL A 50 -9.80 -2.12 11.21
C VAL A 50 -10.62 -3.22 10.52
N SER A 51 -9.93 -4.14 9.84
CA SER A 51 -10.52 -5.30 9.16
C SER A 51 -11.62 -4.97 8.14
N THR A 52 -11.65 -3.72 7.67
CA THR A 52 -12.61 -3.23 6.66
C THR A 52 -11.87 -2.97 5.36
N ASP A 53 -12.39 -3.51 4.26
CA ASP A 53 -11.84 -3.26 2.93
C ASP A 53 -11.86 -1.76 2.62
N LEU A 54 -10.72 -1.26 2.15
CA LEU A 54 -10.55 0.14 1.80
C LEU A 54 -9.60 0.32 0.63
N ASN A 55 -9.78 1.40 -0.12
CA ASN A 55 -8.77 1.90 -1.04
C ASN A 55 -7.83 2.85 -0.29
N ILE A 56 -6.56 2.81 -0.68
CA ILE A 56 -5.50 3.71 -0.19
C ILE A 56 -5.07 4.54 -1.40
N MET A 57 -4.90 5.85 -1.24
CA MET A 57 -4.38 6.68 -2.33
C MET A 57 -3.58 7.88 -1.83
N PHE A 58 -2.60 8.29 -2.63
CA PHE A 58 -1.91 9.57 -2.46
C PHE A 58 -2.72 10.71 -3.12
N PRO A 59 -2.43 11.99 -2.80
CA PRO A 59 -2.89 13.13 -3.58
C PRO A 59 -2.53 13.01 -5.06
N PRO A 60 -3.24 13.70 -5.96
CA PRO A 60 -2.89 13.76 -7.38
C PRO A 60 -1.42 14.13 -7.58
N ASN A 61 -0.74 13.42 -8.47
CA ASN A 61 0.68 13.62 -8.74
C ASN A 61 0.87 14.29 -10.11
N ILE A 62 1.55 15.42 -10.14
CA ILE A 62 1.78 16.20 -11.37
C ILE A 62 2.69 15.51 -12.39
N THR A 63 3.54 14.58 -11.95
CA THR A 63 4.46 13.84 -12.83
C THR A 63 3.75 12.75 -13.62
N CYS A 64 2.65 12.21 -13.07
CA CYS A 64 1.81 11.21 -13.73
C CYS A 64 0.34 11.65 -13.71
N PRO A 65 -0.03 12.76 -14.39
CA PRO A 65 -1.33 13.41 -14.22
C PRO A 65 -2.51 12.57 -14.74
N HIS A 66 -2.25 11.67 -15.70
CA HIS A 66 -3.26 10.79 -16.28
C HIS A 66 -3.36 9.43 -15.57
N HIS A 67 -2.60 9.21 -14.51
CA HIS A 67 -2.61 7.95 -13.77
C HIS A 67 -3.18 8.14 -12.36
N SER A 68 -4.03 7.19 -11.97
CA SER A 68 -4.56 7.13 -10.62
C SER A 68 -3.46 6.86 -9.60
N THR A 69 -3.54 7.52 -8.45
CA THR A 69 -2.67 7.28 -7.28
C THR A 69 -3.25 6.26 -6.30
N VAL A 70 -4.37 5.63 -6.68
CA VAL A 70 -4.96 4.52 -5.92
C VAL A 70 -4.01 3.35 -5.96
N TRP A 71 -3.76 2.79 -4.78
CA TRP A 71 -2.92 1.63 -4.60
C TRP A 71 -3.55 0.42 -5.24
N LYS A 72 -2.70 -0.40 -5.85
CA LYS A 72 -3.04 -1.73 -6.35
C LYS A 72 -1.89 -2.68 -6.08
N LEU A 73 -2.21 -3.96 -5.99
CA LEU A 73 -1.22 -5.00 -6.08
C LEU A 73 -0.81 -5.14 -7.55
N ASP A 74 0.48 -4.95 -7.84
CA ASP A 74 0.98 -5.11 -9.20
C ASP A 74 1.04 -6.59 -9.57
N SER A 75 0.51 -6.93 -10.74
CA SER A 75 0.44 -8.31 -11.24
C SER A 75 1.73 -8.75 -11.94
N PHE A 76 2.71 -7.85 -12.05
CA PHE A 76 3.95 -8.14 -12.75
C PHE A 76 4.86 -9.08 -11.95
N GLN A 77 4.80 -10.34 -12.38
CA GLN A 77 5.74 -11.43 -12.14
C GLN A 77 5.74 -12.04 -10.73
N VAL A 78 5.16 -13.24 -10.66
CA VAL A 78 5.26 -14.19 -9.53
C VAL A 78 6.71 -14.43 -9.11
N SER A 79 7.68 -14.27 -10.02
CA SER A 79 9.11 -14.45 -9.78
C SER A 79 9.80 -13.27 -9.06
N LYS A 80 9.21 -12.07 -9.01
CA LYS A 80 9.85 -10.88 -8.41
C LYS A 80 9.16 -10.36 -7.14
N GLY A 81 8.06 -10.98 -6.72
CA GLY A 81 7.27 -10.56 -5.55
C GLY A 81 6.09 -9.67 -5.92
N ARG A 82 5.02 -9.76 -5.14
CA ARG A 82 3.77 -9.00 -5.38
C ARG A 82 3.88 -7.62 -4.74
N PHE A 83 4.44 -6.66 -5.47
CA PHE A 83 4.62 -5.30 -5.01
C PHE A 83 3.32 -4.49 -5.00
N VAL A 84 3.26 -3.50 -4.11
CA VAL A 84 2.22 -2.48 -4.11
C VAL A 84 2.66 -1.32 -5.01
N SER A 85 1.84 -1.01 -5.99
CA SER A 85 2.04 0.09 -6.93
C SER A 85 0.82 1.00 -6.96
N THR A 86 0.86 2.04 -7.79
CA THR A 86 -0.32 2.88 -8.07
C THR A 86 -0.94 2.55 -9.43
N GLY A 87 -1.94 3.31 -9.86
CA GLY A 87 -2.71 3.05 -11.08
C GLY A 87 -3.91 2.12 -10.86
N GLY A 88 -4.34 1.95 -9.61
CA GLY A 88 -5.59 1.24 -9.28
C GLY A 88 -6.84 2.07 -9.59
N VAL A 89 -7.99 1.44 -9.43
CA VAL A 89 -9.31 2.06 -9.60
C VAL A 89 -9.97 2.25 -8.24
N LYS A 90 -10.43 3.47 -7.96
CA LYS A 90 -11.19 3.80 -6.75
C LYS A 90 -12.60 3.21 -6.83
N GLY A 91 -13.04 2.52 -5.78
CA GLY A 91 -14.39 1.98 -5.69
C GLY A 91 -14.63 0.79 -6.62
N ASN A 92 -15.88 0.64 -7.08
CA ASN A 92 -16.36 -0.49 -7.89
C ASN A 92 -15.97 -1.85 -7.27
N PRO A 93 -16.38 -2.16 -6.03
CA PRO A 93 -15.96 -3.37 -5.34
C PRO A 93 -16.42 -4.61 -6.11
N GLY A 94 -15.47 -5.45 -6.51
CA GLY A 94 -15.76 -6.66 -7.28
C GLY A 94 -14.49 -7.31 -7.82
N ARG A 95 -14.67 -8.31 -8.69
CA ARG A 95 -13.57 -9.09 -9.26
C ARG A 95 -12.56 -8.23 -10.03
N GLU A 96 -13.02 -7.22 -10.76
CA GLU A 96 -12.17 -6.35 -11.58
C GLU A 96 -11.26 -5.44 -10.76
N THR A 97 -11.68 -5.05 -9.56
CA THR A 97 -10.92 -4.13 -8.69
C THR A 97 -10.30 -4.84 -7.49
N ILE A 98 -10.36 -6.17 -7.44
CA ILE A 98 -9.95 -6.96 -6.27
C ILE A 98 -8.50 -6.68 -5.83
N GLY A 99 -7.61 -6.32 -6.76
CA GLY A 99 -6.23 -5.92 -6.49
C GLY A 99 -6.07 -4.55 -5.81
N ASN A 100 -7.12 -3.75 -5.69
CA ASN A 100 -7.08 -2.36 -5.21
C ASN A 100 -7.52 -2.21 -3.75
N TRP A 101 -7.83 -3.32 -3.09
CA TRP A 101 -8.46 -3.34 -1.76
C TRP A 101 -7.51 -3.90 -0.71
N PHE A 102 -7.34 -3.12 0.35
CA PHE A 102 -6.47 -3.42 1.47
C PHE A 102 -7.26 -3.32 2.77
N LYS A 103 -6.68 -3.84 3.85
CA LYS A 103 -7.19 -3.72 5.21
C LYS A 103 -6.12 -3.17 6.13
N ILE A 104 -6.57 -2.50 7.18
CA ILE A 104 -5.73 -2.10 8.31
C ILE A 104 -6.05 -3.06 9.46
N GLU A 105 -5.03 -3.65 10.07
CA GLU A 105 -5.17 -4.55 11.21
C GLU A 105 -4.35 -4.06 12.39
N LYS A 106 -4.76 -4.40 13.61
CA LYS A 106 -3.93 -4.16 14.80
C LYS A 106 -2.69 -5.06 14.77
N TYR A 107 -1.54 -4.53 15.18
CA TYR A 107 -0.30 -5.30 15.25
C TYR A 107 0.69 -4.69 16.24
N ALA A 108 1.10 -5.47 17.25
CA ALA A 108 2.12 -5.12 18.24
C ALA A 108 1.99 -3.70 18.84
N GLY A 109 0.78 -3.33 19.29
CA GLY A 109 0.51 -1.99 19.85
C GLY A 109 0.43 -0.85 18.82
N ALA A 110 0.46 -1.17 17.52
CA ALA A 110 0.27 -0.26 16.40
C ALA A 110 -0.63 -0.94 15.34
N TYR A 111 -0.38 -0.66 14.06
CA TYR A 111 -1.13 -1.26 12.95
C TYR A 111 -0.21 -1.92 11.92
N LYS A 112 -0.81 -2.71 11.05
CA LYS A 112 -0.22 -3.23 9.82
C LYS A 112 -1.22 -3.11 8.67
N LEU A 113 -0.70 -3.12 7.45
CA LEU A 113 -1.51 -3.24 6.24
C LEU A 113 -1.56 -4.70 5.79
N VAL A 114 -2.70 -5.12 5.28
CA VAL A 114 -2.96 -6.49 4.83
C VAL A 114 -3.67 -6.45 3.48
N TYR A 115 -3.29 -7.34 2.58
CA TYR A 115 -4.07 -7.64 1.39
C TYR A 115 -4.86 -8.92 1.64
N CYS A 116 -6.17 -8.79 1.84
CA CYS A 116 -7.08 -9.92 2.02
C CYS A 116 -8.53 -9.45 1.74
N PRO A 117 -8.83 -9.10 0.47
CA PRO A 117 -10.12 -8.55 0.12
C PRO A 117 -11.28 -9.53 0.34
N SER A 118 -12.37 -9.06 0.98
CA SER A 118 -13.57 -9.88 1.25
C SER A 118 -14.75 -9.56 0.31
N LEU A 119 -14.48 -8.85 -0.78
CA LEU A 119 -15.49 -8.22 -1.64
C LEU A 119 -15.96 -9.12 -2.79
N CYS A 120 -15.36 -10.29 -2.96
CA CYS A 120 -15.68 -11.22 -4.03
C CYS A 120 -15.80 -12.64 -3.45
N PRO A 121 -17.02 -13.07 -3.07
CA PRO A 121 -17.25 -14.41 -2.54
C PRO A 121 -16.88 -15.54 -3.51
N SER A 122 -16.90 -15.28 -4.82
CA SER A 122 -16.52 -16.22 -5.87
C SER A 122 -15.01 -16.27 -6.14
N CYS A 123 -14.23 -15.33 -5.61
CA CYS A 123 -12.79 -15.26 -5.78
C CYS A 123 -12.10 -16.11 -4.71
N LYS A 124 -12.06 -17.44 -4.93
CA LYS A 124 -11.49 -18.40 -3.98
C LYS A 124 -9.94 -18.41 -3.93
N ASP A 125 -9.29 -17.84 -4.95
CA ASP A 125 -7.83 -17.88 -5.12
C ASP A 125 -7.11 -16.63 -4.61
N VAL A 126 -7.79 -15.79 -3.80
CA VAL A 126 -7.19 -14.60 -3.22
C VAL A 126 -6.25 -15.01 -2.11
N VAL A 127 -4.96 -14.69 -2.28
CA VAL A 127 -3.97 -14.88 -1.21
C VAL A 127 -4.13 -13.78 -0.18
N CYS A 128 -4.34 -14.19 1.07
CA CYS A 128 -4.35 -13.29 2.21
C CYS A 128 -2.96 -13.20 2.83
N GLU A 129 -2.34 -12.03 2.74
CA GLU A 129 -0.96 -11.83 3.22
C GLU A 129 -0.74 -10.40 3.73
N ASN A 130 0.25 -10.23 4.62
CA ASN A 130 0.59 -8.91 5.13
C ASN A 130 1.30 -8.10 4.04
N VAL A 131 1.24 -6.77 4.17
CA VAL A 131 2.10 -5.87 3.41
C VAL A 131 3.35 -5.58 4.25
N GLY A 132 4.49 -6.02 3.74
CA GLY A 132 5.83 -5.80 4.29
C GLY A 132 6.64 -4.81 3.47
N MET A 133 7.85 -4.49 3.97
CA MET A 133 8.85 -3.71 3.23
C MET A 133 9.93 -4.66 2.70
N LEU A 134 10.20 -4.59 1.40
CA LEU A 134 11.26 -5.33 0.72
C LEU A 134 12.17 -4.35 -0.01
N VAL A 135 13.46 -4.68 -0.07
CA VAL A 135 14.43 -3.93 -0.89
C VAL A 135 14.49 -4.58 -2.26
N ASP A 136 14.24 -3.81 -3.32
CA ASP A 136 14.34 -4.32 -4.68
C ASP A 136 15.81 -4.43 -5.17
N GLU A 137 16.01 -5.04 -6.34
CA GLU A 137 17.33 -5.20 -6.99
C GLU A 137 18.08 -3.86 -7.19
N LYS A 138 17.38 -2.72 -7.15
CA LYS A 138 17.93 -1.38 -7.35
C LYS A 138 18.09 -0.61 -6.02
N GLY A 139 17.88 -1.25 -4.88
CA GLY A 139 17.99 -0.64 -3.56
C GLY A 139 16.78 0.18 -3.12
N ASN A 140 15.66 0.16 -3.85
CA ASN A 140 14.46 0.87 -3.42
C ASN A 140 13.72 0.07 -2.35
N HIS A 141 13.34 0.74 -1.26
CA HIS A 141 12.47 0.14 -0.25
C HIS A 141 11.01 0.21 -0.73
N ARG A 142 10.46 -0.91 -1.17
CA ARG A 142 9.10 -1.02 -1.71
C ARG A 142 8.19 -1.76 -0.74
N LEU A 143 6.89 -1.51 -0.86
CA LEU A 143 5.89 -2.33 -0.20
C LEU A 143 5.53 -3.55 -1.06
N ALA A 144 5.38 -4.71 -0.43
CA ALA A 144 5.02 -5.96 -1.11
C ALA A 144 4.28 -6.90 -0.17
N LEU A 145 3.63 -7.93 -0.72
CA LEU A 145 3.16 -9.03 0.12
C LEU A 145 4.35 -9.75 0.77
N SER A 146 4.23 -10.01 2.06
CA SER A 146 5.28 -10.63 2.87
C SER A 146 4.71 -11.32 4.10
N ALA A 147 5.37 -12.41 4.52
CA ALA A 147 5.11 -13.04 5.80
C ALA A 147 5.35 -12.08 6.98
N VAL A 148 6.30 -11.15 6.84
CA VAL A 148 6.65 -10.15 7.86
C VAL A 148 5.95 -8.82 7.56
N PRO A 149 5.01 -8.37 8.42
CA PRO A 149 4.31 -7.11 8.21
C PRO A 149 5.23 -5.90 8.43
N PHE A 150 4.97 -4.83 7.69
CA PHE A 150 5.52 -3.52 8.01
C PHE A 150 4.62 -2.83 9.05
N GLN A 151 5.17 -2.62 10.26
CA GLN A 151 4.44 -1.96 11.34
C GLN A 151 4.31 -0.47 11.05
N VAL A 152 3.09 0.06 11.16
CA VAL A 152 2.77 1.46 10.85
C VAL A 152 1.99 2.14 11.97
N LYS A 153 2.18 3.46 12.08
CA LYS A 153 1.35 4.38 12.85
C LYS A 153 0.84 5.47 11.91
N PHE A 154 -0.37 5.96 12.16
CA PHE A 154 -0.97 7.01 11.36
C PHE A 154 -0.85 8.34 12.09
N LEU A 155 -0.23 9.31 11.44
CA LEU A 155 -0.13 10.69 11.90
C LEU A 155 -1.05 11.54 11.02
N LYS A 156 -1.87 12.37 11.64
CA LYS A 156 -2.67 13.35 10.90
C LYS A 156 -1.70 14.35 10.25
N ALA A 157 -1.84 14.51 8.93
CA ALA A 157 -1.08 15.48 8.15
C ALA A 157 -1.52 16.92 8.46
#